data_AF-A0A7M7KS80-F1
#
_entry.id   AF-A0A7M7KS80-F1
#
_cell.length_a   1.000
_cell.length_b   1.000
_cell.length_c   1.000
_cell.angle_alpha   90.00
_cell.angle_beta   90.00
_cell.angle_gamma   90.00
#
_symmetry.space_group_name_H-M   'P 1'
#
loop_
_entity.id
_entity.type
_entity.pdbx_description
1 polymer ?
#
loop_
_entity_poly.entity_id
_entity_poly.type
_entity_poly.pdbx_seq_one_letter_code
_entity_poly.pdbx_strand_id
1 'polypeptide(L)'
;MATLVRATIARCKNAILRPLAASRRFSTDSKASGDDKEQTSISSTDQQFTYSSLTDCSQIPLYHEPLEAWVETLDGKDPYTTKRGAVSLHPEVFGAFPRIDILHWNLYWQKMYKVVDWSFAMTKQEKRGGGRKPWPQKGTGRARHGSIRSPLWHNGGRALGPRGPRTYYFMLPFMLRVRGLISALTCKFAQNDIHIVDSLESLPSDDTKFLEELCDSRGWGPSVLFVHESDFAPRNITVATDMIGHMNIMPVQGLNVYSMLKHETLVLSLKSAQLIQERLLFHLSRPDDWRANGKKVRPIINRPAPPKPLEFLAPSVTL
;
A
#
# COMPACT_ATOMS: atom_id res chain seq x y z
N MET A 1 -3.10 53.76 -3.58
CA MET A 1 -2.20 53.05 -2.65
C MET A 1 -2.26 51.56 -2.99
N ALA A 2 -1.78 51.19 -4.18
CA ALA A 2 -0.50 50.50 -4.46
C ALA A 2 -0.77 48.99 -4.73
N THR A 3 -1.00 48.61 -6.00
CA THR A 3 -0.05 47.98 -6.97
C THR A 3 0.16 46.47 -6.76
N LEU A 4 -0.47 45.63 -7.61
CA LEU A 4 0.10 44.90 -8.77
C LEU A 4 0.88 43.62 -8.42
N VAL A 5 0.34 42.44 -8.78
CA VAL A 5 1.02 41.41 -9.61
C VAL A 5 -0.03 40.63 -10.42
N ARG A 6 0.13 40.64 -11.75
CA ARG A 6 -0.55 39.81 -12.75
C ARG A 6 0.19 38.47 -12.86
N ALA A 7 -0.53 37.35 -12.98
CA ALA A 7 -0.04 36.18 -13.69
C ALA A 7 -1.21 35.42 -14.33
N THR A 8 -1.09 35.25 -15.63
CA THR A 8 -2.00 34.62 -16.59
C THR A 8 -2.02 33.10 -16.46
N ILE A 9 -3.20 32.49 -16.38
CA ILE A 9 -3.37 31.06 -16.67
C ILE A 9 -4.42 30.93 -17.78
N ALA A 10 -3.93 30.54 -18.95
CA ALA A 10 -4.69 30.31 -20.15
C ALA A 10 -5.62 29.09 -19.99
N ARG A 11 -6.83 29.23 -20.53
CA ARG A 11 -7.79 28.15 -20.74
C ARG A 11 -7.27 27.22 -21.83
N CYS A 12 -7.04 25.95 -21.51
CA CYS A 12 -7.04 24.88 -22.50
C CYS A 12 -8.08 23.83 -22.10
N LYS A 13 -9.21 23.84 -22.82
CA LYS A 13 -10.09 22.68 -22.95
C LYS A 13 -9.27 21.59 -23.62
N ASN A 14 -9.16 20.41 -23.01
CA ASN A 14 -8.79 19.21 -23.77
C ASN A 14 -9.65 18.04 -23.33
N ALA A 15 -10.21 17.41 -24.36
CA ALA A 15 -11.18 16.35 -24.31
C ALA A 15 -10.58 15.07 -23.71
N ILE A 16 -11.49 14.27 -23.15
CA ILE A 16 -11.29 12.87 -22.79
C ILE A 16 -10.87 12.13 -24.06
N LEU A 17 -9.58 11.86 -24.20
CA LEU A 17 -9.03 10.95 -25.19
C LEU A 17 -8.18 9.92 -24.44
N ARG A 18 -8.44 8.65 -24.76
CA ARG A 18 -7.70 7.48 -24.26
C ARG A 18 -6.19 7.74 -24.37
N PRO A 19 -5.36 7.38 -23.37
CA PRO A 19 -3.93 7.35 -23.59
C PRO A 19 -3.63 6.18 -24.54
N LEU A 20 -3.29 6.51 -25.78
CA LEU A 20 -2.52 5.62 -26.64
C LEU A 20 -1.21 5.35 -25.91
N ALA A 21 -0.97 4.09 -25.57
CA ALA A 21 0.28 3.63 -25.00
C ALA A 21 1.41 3.96 -25.97
N ALA A 22 2.25 4.93 -25.61
CA ALA A 22 3.52 5.14 -26.28
C ALA A 22 4.47 4.04 -25.77
N SER A 23 4.54 2.94 -26.50
CA SER A 23 5.57 1.91 -26.37
C SER A 23 6.94 2.58 -26.51
N ARG A 24 7.68 2.72 -25.41
CA ARG A 24 9.08 3.16 -25.45
C ARG A 24 9.91 1.93 -25.77
N ARG A 25 10.25 1.75 -27.05
CA ARG A 25 11.34 0.85 -27.43
C ARG A 25 12.66 1.53 -27.12
N PHE A 26 13.41 1.02 -26.16
CA PHE A 26 14.81 1.41 -25.98
C PHE A 26 15.67 0.67 -27.01
N SER A 27 16.21 1.40 -27.98
CA SER A 27 17.18 0.88 -28.94
C SER A 27 18.58 0.95 -28.35
N THR A 28 19.23 -0.20 -28.15
CA THR A 28 20.68 -0.27 -27.97
C THR A 28 21.32 -0.52 -29.33
N ASP A 29 21.68 0.55 -30.03
CA ASP A 29 22.54 0.45 -31.21
C ASP A 29 24.00 0.30 -30.76
N SER A 30 24.59 -0.87 -31.00
CA SER A 30 26.05 -1.03 -31.08
C SER A 30 26.41 -1.87 -32.30
N LYS A 31 26.73 -1.18 -33.40
CA LYS A 31 27.48 -1.74 -34.53
C LYS A 31 28.82 -1.02 -34.61
N ALA A 32 29.91 -1.75 -34.33
CA ALA A 32 31.20 -1.49 -34.94
C ALA A 32 32.02 -2.79 -34.96
N SER A 33 32.42 -3.16 -36.17
CA SER A 33 33.28 -4.28 -36.54
C SER A 33 34.75 -3.87 -36.51
N GLY A 34 35.66 -4.79 -36.16
CA GLY A 34 37.07 -4.74 -36.57
C GLY A 34 38.08 -5.18 -35.50
N ASP A 35 38.64 -6.36 -35.74
CA ASP A 35 39.81 -7.05 -35.18
C ASP A 35 40.90 -6.24 -34.45
N ASP A 36 41.41 -6.78 -33.33
CA ASP A 36 42.85 -7.05 -33.14
C ASP A 36 43.11 -7.95 -31.90
N LYS A 37 44.08 -8.85 -32.06
CA LYS A 37 44.55 -9.80 -31.04
C LYS A 37 45.53 -9.11 -30.10
N GLU A 38 45.32 -9.21 -28.78
CA GLU A 38 46.43 -9.28 -27.82
C GLU A 38 45.97 -9.91 -26.50
N GLN A 39 46.77 -10.86 -26.02
CA GLN A 39 46.55 -11.61 -24.79
C GLN A 39 47.13 -10.82 -23.60
N THR A 40 46.28 -10.43 -22.65
CA THR A 40 46.72 -10.16 -21.27
C THR A 40 45.67 -10.64 -20.29
N SER A 41 46.08 -11.62 -19.48
CA SER A 41 45.33 -12.22 -18.38
C SER A 41 45.10 -11.23 -17.24
N ILE A 42 43.83 -10.87 -17.00
CA ILE A 42 43.39 -10.31 -15.71
C ILE A 42 42.11 -11.08 -15.32
N SER A 43 42.26 -11.95 -14.32
CA SER A 43 41.15 -12.61 -13.65
C SER A 43 40.35 -11.59 -12.85
N SER A 44 39.17 -11.22 -13.35
CA SER A 44 38.15 -10.54 -12.56
C SER A 44 36.80 -11.20 -12.84
N THR A 45 36.22 -11.73 -11.78
CA THR A 45 34.97 -12.48 -11.78
C THR A 45 33.80 -11.50 -11.87
N ASP A 46 33.64 -10.84 -13.02
CA ASP A 46 32.46 -10.01 -13.28
C ASP A 46 31.28 -10.92 -13.60
N GLN A 47 30.56 -11.32 -12.56
CA GLN A 47 29.23 -11.91 -12.71
C GLN A 47 28.29 -10.82 -13.21
N GLN A 48 28.15 -10.72 -14.54
CA GLN A 48 27.06 -9.99 -15.17
C GLN A 48 25.73 -10.66 -14.77
N PHE A 49 25.10 -10.16 -13.71
CA PHE A 49 23.74 -10.56 -13.35
C PHE A 49 22.79 -10.15 -14.48
N THR A 50 22.28 -11.12 -15.22
CA THR A 50 21.29 -10.90 -16.29
C THR A 50 19.91 -10.75 -15.69
N TYR A 51 19.60 -9.54 -15.21
CA TYR A 51 18.29 -9.18 -14.63
C TYR A 51 17.11 -9.38 -15.59
N SER A 52 17.36 -9.55 -16.89
CA SER A 52 16.36 -9.85 -17.92
C SER A 52 15.76 -11.26 -17.81
N SER A 53 16.44 -12.21 -17.15
CA SER A 53 16.01 -13.62 -17.10
C SER A 53 15.14 -13.99 -15.90
N LEU A 54 15.02 -13.11 -14.90
CA LEU A 54 14.32 -13.40 -13.65
C LEU A 54 12.85 -12.96 -13.63
N THR A 55 12.34 -12.36 -14.69
CA THR A 55 10.91 -12.07 -14.84
C THR A 55 10.34 -12.82 -16.03
N ASP A 56 9.97 -14.08 -15.81
CA ASP A 56 9.10 -14.83 -16.72
C ASP A 56 7.73 -14.14 -16.77
N CYS A 57 7.62 -13.09 -17.57
CA CYS A 57 6.32 -12.57 -18.01
C CYS A 57 5.75 -13.46 -19.13
N SER A 58 5.85 -14.77 -19.00
CA SER A 58 5.44 -15.76 -20.00
C SER A 58 3.92 -15.80 -20.20
N GLN A 59 3.15 -15.16 -19.31
CA GLN A 59 1.68 -15.17 -19.30
C GLN A 59 1.05 -13.79 -19.52
N ILE A 60 1.72 -12.88 -20.24
CA ILE A 60 1.10 -11.60 -20.62
C ILE A 60 -0.06 -11.87 -21.61
N PRO A 61 -1.22 -11.21 -21.46
CA PRO A 61 -2.29 -11.34 -22.44
C PRO A 61 -1.85 -10.81 -23.81
N LEU A 62 -2.31 -11.46 -24.89
CA LEU A 62 -1.88 -11.20 -26.27
C LEU A 62 -1.94 -9.73 -26.74
N TYR A 63 -2.74 -8.88 -26.08
CA TYR A 63 -2.96 -7.49 -26.46
C TYR A 63 -2.31 -6.47 -25.52
N HIS A 64 -1.54 -6.92 -24.54
CA HIS A 64 -0.85 -6.05 -23.60
C HIS A 64 0.66 -6.17 -23.77
N GLU A 65 1.34 -5.03 -23.74
CA GLU A 65 2.81 -4.98 -23.70
C GLU A 65 3.28 -5.01 -22.24
N PRO A 66 4.44 -5.64 -21.95
CA PRO A 66 5.06 -5.53 -20.63
C PRO A 66 5.41 -4.09 -20.32
N LEU A 67 5.33 -3.72 -19.05
CA LEU A 67 5.84 -2.44 -18.56
C LEU A 67 7.26 -2.63 -18.07
N GLU A 68 8.13 -1.64 -18.28
CA GLU A 68 9.52 -1.69 -17.81
C GLU A 68 9.72 -0.71 -16.65
N ALA A 69 10.50 -1.13 -15.66
CA ALA A 69 10.92 -0.31 -14.54
C ALA A 69 12.43 -0.44 -14.32
N TRP A 70 13.08 0.64 -13.87
CA TRP A 70 14.51 0.60 -13.54
C TRP A 70 14.73 -0.18 -12.24
N VAL A 71 15.81 -0.96 -12.21
CA VAL A 71 16.34 -1.60 -11.02
C VAL A 71 17.48 -0.75 -10.48
N GLU A 72 17.28 -0.24 -9.28
CA GLU A 72 18.19 0.60 -8.53
C GLU A 72 18.91 -0.20 -7.44
N THR A 73 20.01 0.32 -6.91
CA THR A 73 20.72 -0.23 -5.74
C THR A 73 20.78 0.78 -4.61
N LEU A 74 20.98 0.39 -3.35
CA LEU A 74 21.09 1.34 -2.22
C LEU A 74 22.55 1.67 -1.82
N ASP A 75 23.54 1.12 -2.53
CA ASP A 75 24.97 1.27 -2.21
C ASP A 75 25.46 2.74 -2.28
N GLY A 76 24.93 3.51 -3.24
CA GLY A 76 25.44 4.84 -3.60
C GLY A 76 24.41 5.96 -3.56
N LYS A 77 24.87 7.18 -3.31
CA LYS A 77 24.03 8.40 -3.30
C LYS A 77 23.73 8.94 -4.70
N ASP A 78 24.60 8.65 -5.67
CA ASP A 78 24.51 9.22 -7.01
C ASP A 78 23.46 8.48 -7.87
N PRO A 79 22.50 9.18 -8.49
CA PRO A 79 21.39 8.54 -9.21
C PRO A 79 21.80 7.86 -10.52
N TYR A 80 22.95 8.21 -11.10
CA TYR A 80 23.42 7.67 -12.37
C TYR A 80 24.17 6.33 -12.22
N THR A 81 25.03 6.24 -11.21
CA THR A 81 25.76 5.00 -10.86
C THR A 81 24.82 3.91 -10.31
N THR A 82 23.62 4.30 -9.90
CA THR A 82 22.67 3.47 -9.16
C THR A 82 21.83 2.53 -10.04
N LYS A 83 21.66 2.83 -11.34
CA LYS A 83 20.80 2.04 -12.24
C LYS A 83 21.57 0.84 -12.78
N ARG A 84 21.26 -0.38 -12.28
CA ARG A 84 21.92 -1.62 -12.70
C ARG A 84 21.24 -2.31 -13.88
N GLY A 85 19.92 -2.15 -14.03
CA GLY A 85 19.16 -2.83 -15.09
C GLY A 85 17.72 -2.36 -15.20
N ALA A 86 16.95 -3.04 -16.04
CA ALA A 86 15.51 -2.87 -16.16
C ALA A 86 14.81 -4.20 -15.89
N VAL A 87 13.63 -4.14 -15.28
CA VAL A 87 12.77 -5.28 -14.96
C VAL A 87 11.42 -5.15 -15.66
N SER A 88 10.93 -6.27 -16.19
CA SER A 88 9.62 -6.34 -16.82
C SER A 88 8.53 -6.58 -15.76
N LEU A 89 7.47 -5.78 -15.81
CA LEU A 89 6.32 -5.79 -14.92
C LEU A 89 5.04 -6.15 -15.68
N HIS A 90 4.18 -6.92 -15.02
CA HIS A 90 2.94 -7.40 -15.62
C HIS A 90 1.91 -6.26 -15.78
N PRO A 91 1.35 -6.07 -16.99
CA PRO A 91 0.46 -4.96 -17.30
C PRO A 91 -0.88 -5.01 -16.54
N GLU A 92 -1.40 -6.19 -16.19
CA GLU A 92 -2.64 -6.26 -15.39
C GLU A 92 -2.49 -5.79 -13.94
N VAL A 93 -1.26 -5.73 -13.41
CA VAL A 93 -0.99 -5.32 -12.02
C VAL A 93 -0.56 -3.85 -11.95
N PHE A 94 0.37 -3.45 -12.83
CA PHE A 94 0.95 -2.10 -12.82
C PHE A 94 0.39 -1.18 -13.91
N GLY A 95 -0.33 -1.73 -14.89
CA GLY A 95 -0.92 -1.01 -16.04
C GLY A 95 -2.45 -1.12 -16.12
N ALA A 96 -3.10 -1.51 -15.03
CA ALA A 96 -4.57 -1.56 -14.99
C ALA A 96 -5.19 -0.16 -15.06
N PHE A 97 -6.47 -0.07 -15.40
CA PHE A 97 -7.16 1.22 -15.35
C PHE A 97 -7.26 1.73 -13.90
N PRO A 98 -6.72 2.92 -13.56
CA PRO A 98 -6.70 3.43 -12.19
C PRO A 98 -8.10 3.83 -11.73
N ARG A 99 -8.66 3.08 -10.78
CA ARG A 99 -10.02 3.23 -10.24
C ARG A 99 -10.01 3.87 -8.86
N ILE A 100 -10.16 5.20 -8.84
CA ILE A 100 -10.18 6.02 -7.62
C ILE A 100 -11.35 5.65 -6.69
N ASP A 101 -12.48 5.23 -7.26
CA ASP A 101 -13.63 4.75 -6.51
C ASP A 101 -13.31 3.53 -5.65
N ILE A 102 -12.63 2.51 -6.22
CA ILE A 102 -12.22 1.32 -5.49
C ILE A 102 -11.17 1.66 -4.42
N LEU A 103 -10.24 2.58 -4.72
CA LEU A 103 -9.27 3.06 -3.74
C LEU A 103 -9.95 3.69 -2.53
N HIS A 104 -10.91 4.58 -2.76
CA HIS A 104 -11.69 5.21 -1.69
C HIS A 104 -12.43 4.18 -0.83
N TRP A 105 -13.07 3.18 -1.44
CA TRP A 105 -13.79 2.14 -0.70
C TRP A 105 -12.86 1.30 0.17
N ASN A 106 -11.67 0.96 -0.33
CA ASN A 106 -10.66 0.24 0.44
C ASN A 106 -10.13 1.07 1.61
N LEU A 107 -9.84 2.35 1.36
CA LEU A 107 -9.37 3.28 2.39
C LEU A 107 -10.40 3.44 3.50
N TYR A 108 -11.66 3.66 3.13
CA TYR A 108 -12.78 3.78 4.07
C TYR A 108 -12.97 2.49 4.87
N TRP A 109 -12.95 1.34 4.19
CA TRP A 109 -13.03 0.02 4.85
C TRP A 109 -11.89 -0.16 5.86
N GLN A 110 -10.64 0.06 5.48
CA GLN A 110 -9.46 -0.07 6.35
C GLN A 110 -9.51 0.90 7.55
N LYS A 111 -10.10 2.08 7.38
CA LYS A 111 -10.30 3.03 8.48
C LYS A 111 -11.37 2.54 9.45
N MET A 112 -12.51 2.06 8.95
CA MET A 112 -13.71 1.81 9.77
C MET A 112 -13.79 0.41 10.37
N TYR A 113 -13.25 -0.63 9.71
CA TYR A 113 -13.45 -2.02 10.17
C TYR A 113 -12.92 -2.29 11.58
N LYS A 114 -11.93 -1.52 12.03
CA LYS A 114 -11.29 -1.61 13.35
C LYS A 114 -11.86 -0.63 14.39
N VAL A 115 -12.77 0.25 14.00
CA VAL A 115 -13.28 1.32 14.88
C VAL A 115 -14.40 0.79 15.79
N VAL A 116 -14.24 1.06 17.08
CA VAL A 116 -15.23 0.80 18.12
C VAL A 116 -15.50 2.11 18.85
N ASP A 117 -16.74 2.59 18.78
CA ASP A 117 -17.19 3.80 19.47
C ASP A 117 -17.67 3.43 20.88
N TRP A 118 -16.91 3.89 21.88
CA TRP A 118 -17.23 3.74 23.30
C TRP A 118 -18.12 4.86 23.85
N SER A 119 -18.50 5.81 23.00
CA SER A 119 -19.36 6.92 23.40
C SER A 119 -20.70 6.39 23.93
N PHE A 120 -21.04 6.79 25.15
CA PHE A 120 -22.26 6.35 25.81
C PHE A 120 -22.91 7.53 26.53
N ALA A 121 -24.19 7.74 26.27
CA ALA A 121 -25.01 8.69 27.01
C ALA A 121 -26.09 7.95 27.81
N MET A 122 -26.16 8.25 29.10
CA MET A 122 -27.19 7.70 29.98
C MET A 122 -28.57 8.22 29.56
N THR A 123 -29.47 7.28 29.30
CA THR A 123 -30.90 7.53 29.12
C THR A 123 -31.55 7.91 30.45
N LYS A 124 -32.79 8.43 30.40
CA LYS A 124 -33.52 8.79 31.62
C LYS A 124 -33.70 7.61 32.57
N GLN A 125 -33.76 6.38 32.04
CA GLN A 125 -33.95 5.14 32.81
C GLN A 125 -32.67 4.70 33.52
N GLU A 126 -31.51 4.90 32.91
CA GLU A 126 -30.20 4.50 33.43
C GLU A 126 -29.66 5.48 34.49
N LYS A 127 -30.10 6.75 34.47
CA LYS A 127 -29.71 7.72 35.50
C LYS A 127 -30.25 7.33 36.87
N ARG A 128 -29.45 7.50 37.92
CA ARG A 128 -29.83 7.19 39.31
C ARG A 128 -30.99 8.07 39.81
N GLY A 129 -31.92 7.49 40.57
CA GLY A 129 -33.01 8.21 41.25
C GLY A 129 -34.29 8.39 40.43
N GLY A 130 -35.08 9.43 40.70
CA GLY A 130 -36.21 9.86 39.88
C GLY A 130 -37.35 8.85 39.64
N GLY A 131 -37.60 7.94 40.59
CA GLY A 131 -38.76 7.03 40.60
C GLY A 131 -40.03 7.67 41.18
N ARG A 132 -39.89 8.69 42.04
CA ARG A 132 -41.01 9.44 42.61
C ARG A 132 -41.42 10.61 41.71
N LYS A 133 -42.72 10.83 41.54
CA LYS A 133 -43.28 12.00 40.86
C LYS A 133 -42.95 13.29 41.65
N PRO A 134 -42.42 14.35 41.01
CA PRO A 134 -42.02 15.57 41.72
C PRO A 134 -43.17 16.29 42.46
N TRP A 135 -44.35 16.36 41.85
CA TRP A 135 -45.56 16.96 42.42
C TRP A 135 -46.85 16.36 41.80
N PRO A 136 -48.02 16.49 42.44
CA PRO A 136 -49.29 16.02 41.89
C PRO A 136 -49.62 16.67 40.53
N GLN A 137 -50.42 15.99 39.71
CA GLN A 137 -50.72 16.40 38.34
C GLN A 137 -51.44 17.77 38.22
N LYS A 138 -52.17 18.15 39.27
CA LYS A 138 -52.99 19.37 39.37
C LYS A 138 -52.80 20.00 40.75
N GLY A 139 -53.15 21.27 40.89
CA GLY A 139 -53.13 22.01 42.17
C GLY A 139 -51.90 22.89 42.42
N THR A 140 -50.76 22.65 41.74
CA THR A 140 -49.51 23.39 41.99
C THR A 140 -49.27 24.59 41.08
N GLY A 141 -50.06 24.77 40.01
CA GLY A 141 -49.84 25.84 39.01
C GLY A 141 -48.58 25.69 38.15
N ARG A 142 -47.81 24.61 38.31
CA ARG A 142 -46.55 24.35 37.58
C ARG A 142 -46.77 23.43 36.37
N ALA A 143 -45.78 23.39 35.46
CA ALA A 143 -45.74 22.43 34.37
C ALA A 143 -45.83 20.97 34.86
N ARG A 144 -46.38 20.07 34.03
CA ARG A 144 -46.60 18.67 34.39
C ARG A 144 -45.32 17.86 34.16
N HIS A 145 -44.77 17.25 35.22
CA HIS A 145 -43.62 16.37 35.12
C HIS A 145 -43.85 15.02 35.79
N GLY A 146 -43.36 13.95 35.14
CA GLY A 146 -43.43 12.58 35.65
C GLY A 146 -42.18 12.14 36.42
N SER A 147 -41.00 12.65 36.05
CA SER A 147 -39.72 12.31 36.67
C SER A 147 -38.74 13.47 36.54
N ILE A 148 -37.86 13.64 37.54
CA ILE A 148 -36.75 14.60 37.51
C ILE A 148 -35.62 14.20 36.53
N ARG A 149 -35.60 12.95 36.04
CA ARG A 149 -34.56 12.46 35.11
C ARG A 149 -34.88 12.68 33.63
N SER A 150 -36.01 13.32 33.34
CA SER A 150 -36.44 13.57 31.96
C SER A 150 -35.40 14.42 31.21
N PRO A 151 -35.24 14.26 29.88
CA PRO A 151 -34.33 15.08 29.08
C PRO A 151 -34.62 16.59 29.16
N LEU A 152 -35.84 17.00 29.50
CA LEU A 152 -36.22 18.40 29.71
C LEU A 152 -35.62 19.01 30.98
N TRP A 153 -35.19 18.17 31.94
CA TRP A 153 -34.65 18.63 33.22
C TRP A 153 -33.13 18.83 33.12
N HIS A 154 -32.61 19.80 33.88
CA HIS A 154 -31.17 19.95 34.05
C HIS A 154 -30.57 18.66 34.63
N ASN A 155 -29.45 18.19 34.07
CA ASN A 155 -28.88 16.89 34.38
C ASN A 155 -29.83 15.69 34.18
N GLY A 156 -30.87 15.84 33.34
CA GLY A 156 -31.71 14.75 32.84
C GLY A 156 -30.95 13.78 31.92
N GLY A 157 -31.52 12.62 31.64
CA GLY A 157 -30.95 11.67 30.67
C GLY A 157 -31.05 12.21 29.25
N ARG A 158 -30.10 11.86 28.36
CA ARG A 158 -30.19 12.26 26.94
C ARG A 158 -31.22 11.39 26.21
N ALA A 159 -32.10 12.01 25.42
CA ALA A 159 -33.14 11.30 24.66
C ALA A 159 -32.56 10.61 23.42
N LEU A 160 -31.83 11.36 22.60
CA LEU A 160 -31.07 10.87 21.46
C LEU A 160 -29.59 11.14 21.74
N GLY A 161 -28.90 10.13 22.20
CA GLY A 161 -27.47 10.19 22.48
C GLY A 161 -26.79 8.93 21.99
N PRO A 162 -25.45 8.94 21.95
CA PRO A 162 -24.70 7.76 21.55
C PRO A 162 -25.01 6.59 22.50
N ARG A 163 -25.24 5.42 21.91
CA ARG A 163 -25.50 4.15 22.60
C ARG A 163 -24.32 3.22 22.32
N GLY A 164 -23.38 3.20 23.25
CA GLY A 164 -22.16 2.39 23.14
C GLY A 164 -22.29 1.01 23.80
N PRO A 165 -21.36 0.08 23.51
CA PRO A 165 -20.34 0.15 22.46
C PRO A 165 -20.93 -0.11 21.07
N ARG A 166 -20.58 0.72 20.07
CA ARG A 166 -20.99 0.53 18.67
C ARG A 166 -19.79 0.16 17.81
N THR A 167 -19.92 -0.92 17.05
CA THR A 167 -18.91 -1.35 16.08
C THR A 167 -19.27 -0.86 14.67
N TYR A 168 -18.26 -0.47 13.90
CA TYR A 168 -18.39 -0.13 12.47
C TYR A 168 -17.79 -1.21 11.57
N TYR A 169 -17.75 -2.44 12.08
CA TYR A 169 -17.19 -3.56 11.37
C TYR A 169 -18.05 -3.94 10.16
N PHE A 170 -17.43 -3.98 8.99
CA PHE A 170 -17.97 -4.62 7.80
C PHE A 170 -16.83 -5.19 6.97
N MET A 171 -17.11 -6.24 6.19
CA MET A 171 -16.13 -6.86 5.30
C MET A 171 -16.35 -6.45 3.85
N LEU A 172 -15.34 -5.84 3.25
CA LEU A 172 -15.35 -5.52 1.82
C LEU A 172 -15.17 -6.80 0.99
N PRO A 173 -15.92 -7.00 -0.11
CA PRO A 173 -15.75 -8.14 -1.00
C PRO A 173 -14.28 -8.34 -1.38
N PHE A 174 -13.83 -9.58 -1.37
CA PHE A 174 -12.42 -9.92 -1.54
C PHE A 174 -11.82 -9.35 -2.84
N MET A 175 -12.53 -9.47 -3.97
CA MET A 175 -12.07 -8.94 -5.26
C MET A 175 -12.00 -7.42 -5.30
N LEU A 176 -12.83 -6.70 -4.54
CA LEU A 176 -12.71 -5.24 -4.41
C LEU A 176 -11.44 -4.86 -3.64
N ARG A 177 -11.01 -5.68 -2.68
CA ARG A 177 -9.73 -5.48 -1.97
C ARG A 177 -8.53 -5.70 -2.89
N VAL A 178 -8.54 -6.79 -3.64
CA VAL A 178 -7.50 -7.11 -4.64
C VAL A 178 -7.39 -6.01 -5.71
N ARG A 179 -8.53 -5.60 -6.30
CA ARG A 179 -8.55 -4.50 -7.29
C ARG A 179 -8.12 -3.16 -6.70
N GLY A 180 -8.35 -2.94 -5.41
CA GLY A 180 -7.84 -1.75 -4.71
C GLY A 180 -6.32 -1.70 -4.65
N LEU A 181 -5.67 -2.83 -4.34
CA LEU A 181 -4.20 -2.93 -4.37
C LEU A 181 -3.64 -2.73 -5.77
N ILE A 182 -4.21 -3.38 -6.79
CA ILE A 182 -3.83 -3.22 -8.20
C ILE A 182 -3.94 -1.75 -8.63
N SER A 183 -5.07 -1.11 -8.31
CA SER A 183 -5.26 0.30 -8.65
C SER A 183 -4.28 1.20 -7.92
N ALA A 184 -3.87 0.88 -6.69
CA ALA A 184 -2.91 1.68 -5.94
C ALA A 184 -1.50 1.56 -6.56
N LEU A 185 -1.10 0.33 -6.92
CA LEU A 185 0.18 0.05 -7.58
C LEU A 185 0.23 0.74 -8.94
N THR A 186 -0.85 0.64 -9.73
CA THR A 186 -0.92 1.30 -11.04
C THR A 186 -0.85 2.82 -10.91
N CYS A 187 -1.57 3.43 -9.96
CA CYS A 187 -1.50 4.88 -9.75
C CYS A 187 -0.06 5.32 -9.41
N LYS A 188 0.59 4.64 -8.47
CA LYS A 188 1.96 4.94 -8.05
C LYS A 188 2.96 4.74 -9.19
N PHE A 189 2.80 3.68 -9.98
CA PHE A 189 3.63 3.47 -11.17
C PHE A 189 3.43 4.57 -12.21
N ALA A 190 2.19 4.94 -12.52
CA ALA A 190 1.87 6.00 -13.48
C ALA A 190 2.37 7.39 -13.04
N GLN A 191 2.51 7.62 -11.74
CA GLN A 191 3.04 8.85 -11.15
C GLN A 191 4.58 8.88 -11.09
N ASN A 192 5.26 7.76 -11.39
CA ASN A 192 6.70 7.54 -11.18
C ASN A 192 7.11 7.52 -9.69
N ASP A 193 6.18 7.14 -8.82
CA ASP A 193 6.41 7.05 -7.37
C ASP A 193 6.85 5.65 -6.90
N ILE A 194 6.97 4.69 -7.84
CA ILE A 194 7.46 3.33 -7.56
C ILE A 194 8.92 3.23 -8.01
N HIS A 195 9.78 2.82 -7.08
CA HIS A 195 11.17 2.48 -7.36
C HIS A 195 11.40 1.00 -7.05
N ILE A 196 12.08 0.30 -7.96
CA ILE A 196 12.45 -1.09 -7.74
C ILE A 196 13.93 -1.13 -7.41
N VAL A 197 14.25 -1.79 -6.31
CA VAL A 197 15.60 -1.97 -5.80
C VAL A 197 15.97 -3.44 -5.90
N ASP A 198 17.23 -3.75 -6.19
CA ASP A 198 17.72 -5.13 -6.23
C ASP A 198 17.51 -5.84 -4.88
N SER A 199 18.22 -5.36 -3.85
CA SER A 199 18.11 -5.84 -2.47
C SER A 199 18.16 -4.69 -1.47
N LEU A 200 17.36 -4.76 -0.40
CA LEU A 200 17.44 -3.82 0.72
C LEU A 200 18.68 -4.04 1.60
N GLU A 201 19.39 -5.15 1.40
CA GLU A 201 20.66 -5.45 2.08
C GLU A 201 21.83 -4.59 1.58
N SER A 202 21.68 -3.97 0.41
CA SER A 202 22.69 -3.11 -0.21
C SER A 202 22.91 -1.76 0.50
N LEU A 203 22.32 -1.55 1.69
CA LEU A 203 22.54 -0.33 2.46
C LEU A 203 23.86 -0.43 3.26
N PRO A 204 24.87 0.42 2.98
CA PRO A 204 26.20 0.27 3.55
C PRO A 204 26.30 0.66 5.03
N SER A 205 25.47 1.61 5.48
CA SER A 205 25.46 2.11 6.86
C SER A 205 24.08 1.91 7.52
N ASP A 206 24.06 1.79 8.84
CA ASP A 206 22.84 1.84 9.67
C ASP A 206 22.46 3.27 10.12
N ASP A 207 23.20 4.29 9.64
CA ASP A 207 22.95 5.69 9.92
C ASP A 207 21.65 6.21 9.28
N THR A 208 20.82 6.88 10.08
CA THR A 208 19.57 7.52 9.64
C THR A 208 19.80 8.63 8.61
N LYS A 209 20.81 9.49 8.87
CA LYS A 209 21.18 10.60 8.00
C LYS A 209 21.58 10.13 6.61
N PHE A 210 22.26 8.98 6.53
CA PHE A 210 22.63 8.41 5.25
C PHE A 210 21.39 8.06 4.42
N LEU A 211 20.36 7.48 5.06
CA LEU A 211 19.11 7.13 4.42
C LEU A 211 18.30 8.37 3.99
N GLU A 212 18.25 9.40 4.83
CA GLU A 212 17.62 10.69 4.50
C GLU A 212 18.30 11.36 3.30
N GLU A 213 19.63 11.50 3.35
CA GLU A 213 20.40 12.07 2.25
C GLU A 213 20.28 11.26 0.95
N LEU A 214 20.16 9.94 1.04
CA LEU A 214 19.92 9.07 -0.12
C LEU A 214 18.53 9.31 -0.73
N CYS A 215 17.49 9.44 0.09
CA CYS A 215 16.14 9.71 -0.40
C CYS A 215 16.04 11.11 -1.03
N ASP A 216 16.70 12.10 -0.42
CA ASP A 216 16.77 13.48 -0.92
C ASP A 216 17.55 13.57 -2.23
N SER A 217 18.70 12.89 -2.34
CA SER A 217 19.53 12.91 -3.56
C SER A 217 18.83 12.27 -4.76
N ARG A 218 17.96 11.28 -4.51
CA ARG A 218 17.17 10.60 -5.54
C ARG A 218 15.83 11.28 -5.84
N GLY A 219 15.42 12.24 -5.01
CA GLY A 219 14.15 12.92 -5.17
C GLY A 219 12.95 12.03 -4.87
N TRP A 220 13.08 11.08 -3.93
CA TRP A 220 11.99 10.19 -3.51
C TRP A 220 10.92 10.87 -2.64
N GLY A 221 11.03 12.18 -2.44
CA GLY A 221 10.08 12.94 -1.64
C GLY A 221 10.22 12.73 -0.13
N PRO A 222 9.34 13.36 0.67
CA PRO A 222 9.42 13.43 2.12
C PRO A 222 8.97 12.17 2.85
N SER A 223 8.37 11.19 2.17
CA SER A 223 7.91 9.96 2.83
C SER A 223 8.03 8.74 1.92
N VAL A 224 8.67 7.70 2.45
CA VAL A 224 9.08 6.52 1.69
C VAL A 224 8.59 5.26 2.40
N LEU A 225 8.00 4.34 1.64
CA LEU A 225 7.61 3.01 2.12
C LEU A 225 8.50 1.94 1.48
N PHE A 226 9.35 1.31 2.27
CA PHE A 226 10.17 0.17 1.86
C PHE A 226 9.39 -1.12 2.04
N VAL A 227 9.33 -1.94 0.99
CA VAL A 227 8.66 -3.25 1.04
C VAL A 227 9.70 -4.37 0.84
N HIS A 228 9.76 -5.25 1.82
CA HIS A 228 10.67 -6.40 1.86
C HIS A 228 9.94 -7.73 1.65
N GLU A 229 10.64 -8.73 1.12
CA GLU A 229 10.03 -10.01 0.72
C GLU A 229 9.53 -10.85 1.90
N SER A 230 10.28 -10.83 3.00
CA SER A 230 10.06 -11.64 4.19
C SER A 230 9.89 -10.76 5.43
N ASP A 231 9.41 -11.37 6.51
CA ASP A 231 9.23 -10.70 7.81
C ASP A 231 10.55 -10.24 8.43
N PHE A 232 11.67 -10.86 8.07
CA PHE A 232 13.00 -10.50 8.55
C PHE A 232 13.70 -9.58 7.54
N ALA A 233 13.68 -8.29 7.83
CA ALA A 233 14.41 -7.29 7.07
C ALA A 233 15.89 -7.18 7.52
N PRO A 234 16.80 -6.69 6.66
CA PRO A 234 18.19 -6.50 7.04
C PRO A 234 18.35 -5.52 8.21
N ARG A 235 19.39 -5.73 9.02
CA ARG A 235 19.64 -4.93 10.24
C ARG A 235 19.78 -3.45 9.92
N ASN A 236 20.58 -3.10 8.90
CA ASN A 236 20.94 -1.71 8.62
C ASN A 236 19.70 -0.85 8.31
N ILE A 237 18.86 -1.31 7.38
CA ILE A 237 17.64 -0.59 7.01
C ILE A 237 16.61 -0.57 8.16
N THR A 238 16.54 -1.63 8.96
CA THR A 238 15.60 -1.70 10.08
C THR A 238 15.98 -0.70 11.16
N VAL A 239 17.26 -0.63 11.54
CA VAL A 239 17.76 0.35 12.53
C VAL A 239 17.60 1.78 12.01
N ALA A 240 17.92 2.03 10.75
CA ALA A 240 17.77 3.35 10.15
C ALA A 240 16.30 3.80 10.07
N THR A 241 15.37 2.91 9.71
CA THR A 241 13.95 3.26 9.58
C THR A 241 13.23 3.36 10.92
N ASP A 242 13.60 2.58 11.94
CA ASP A 242 12.94 2.62 13.26
C ASP A 242 13.09 3.99 13.95
N MET A 243 14.20 4.68 13.71
CA MET A 243 14.42 6.03 14.22
C MET A 243 13.61 7.11 13.47
N ILE A 244 13.16 6.84 12.24
CA ILE A 244 12.55 7.82 11.33
C ILE A 244 11.05 7.58 11.19
N GLY A 245 10.20 8.54 11.59
CA GLY A 245 8.74 8.34 11.53
C GLY A 245 8.11 8.42 10.12
N HIS A 246 8.78 9.07 9.16
CA HIS A 246 8.27 9.31 7.80
C HIS A 246 8.76 8.28 6.76
N MET A 247 9.71 7.42 7.13
CA MET A 247 10.19 6.29 6.33
C MET A 247 9.86 5.01 7.06
N ASN A 248 9.07 4.13 6.43
CA ASN A 248 8.63 2.89 7.09
C ASN A 248 9.06 1.68 6.27
N ILE A 249 9.41 0.61 6.96
CA ILE A 249 9.64 -0.71 6.35
C ILE A 249 8.45 -1.64 6.65
N MET A 250 8.08 -2.46 5.67
CA MET A 250 6.97 -3.39 5.80
C MET A 250 7.22 -4.65 4.97
N PRO A 251 6.82 -5.84 5.45
CA PRO A 251 6.89 -7.04 4.63
C PRO A 251 5.76 -7.06 3.58
N VAL A 252 5.94 -7.81 2.48
CA VAL A 252 4.95 -7.95 1.38
C VAL A 252 3.56 -8.35 1.91
N GLN A 253 3.51 -9.21 2.93
CA GLN A 253 2.29 -9.72 3.55
C GLN A 253 1.46 -8.60 4.21
N GLY A 254 2.11 -7.53 4.67
CA GLY A 254 1.48 -6.37 5.30
C GLY A 254 1.01 -5.29 4.32
N LEU A 255 1.30 -5.45 3.02
CA LEU A 255 1.02 -4.44 2.01
C LEU A 255 -0.47 -4.09 1.93
N ASN A 256 -0.76 -2.80 2.04
CA ASN A 256 -2.12 -2.31 2.17
C ASN A 256 -2.30 -0.94 1.49
N VAL A 257 -3.51 -0.67 0.99
CA VAL A 257 -3.84 0.56 0.26
C VAL A 257 -3.60 1.83 1.10
N TYR A 258 -3.97 1.82 2.39
CA TYR A 258 -3.77 2.96 3.29
C TYR A 258 -2.30 3.38 3.39
N SER A 259 -1.39 2.45 3.65
CA SER A 259 0.05 2.69 3.75
C SER A 259 0.62 3.17 2.43
N MET A 260 0.19 2.59 1.30
CA MET A 260 0.65 3.03 -0.02
C MET A 260 0.22 4.47 -0.34
N LEU A 261 -0.97 4.89 0.08
CA LEU A 261 -1.46 6.27 -0.12
C LEU A 261 -0.91 7.25 0.90
N LYS A 262 -0.52 6.77 2.10
CA LYS A 262 0.09 7.60 3.15
C LYS A 262 1.49 8.07 2.76
N HIS A 263 2.26 7.24 2.07
CA HIS A 263 3.62 7.57 1.64
C HIS A 263 3.64 8.08 0.20
N GLU A 264 4.54 9.00 -0.10
CA GLU A 264 4.71 9.57 -1.44
C GLU A 264 5.40 8.57 -2.36
N THR A 265 6.48 7.94 -1.91
CA THR A 265 7.17 6.92 -2.71
C THR A 265 7.08 5.53 -2.11
N LEU A 266 7.11 4.54 -2.99
CA LEU A 266 7.02 3.14 -2.67
C LEU A 266 8.23 2.43 -3.30
N VAL A 267 9.07 1.87 -2.44
CA VAL A 267 10.30 1.18 -2.83
C VAL A 267 10.09 -0.32 -2.65
N LEU A 268 10.15 -1.08 -3.74
CA LEU A 268 10.01 -2.55 -3.74
C LEU A 268 11.37 -3.20 -3.96
N SER A 269 11.72 -4.23 -3.19
CA SER A 269 12.75 -5.16 -3.64
C SER A 269 12.28 -5.93 -4.89
N LEU A 270 13.19 -6.32 -5.78
CA LEU A 270 12.93 -7.11 -6.98
C LEU A 270 12.09 -8.36 -6.64
N LYS A 271 12.50 -9.11 -5.62
CA LYS A 271 11.78 -10.30 -5.17
C LYS A 271 10.38 -9.96 -4.61
N SER A 272 10.25 -8.81 -3.94
CA SER A 272 8.96 -8.34 -3.45
C SER A 272 8.00 -8.02 -4.60
N ALA A 273 8.49 -7.37 -5.65
CA ALA A 273 7.70 -7.08 -6.85
C ALA A 273 7.24 -8.37 -7.55
N GLN A 274 8.08 -9.40 -7.62
CA GLN A 274 7.70 -10.72 -8.16
C GLN A 274 6.60 -11.38 -7.32
N LEU A 275 6.77 -11.44 -6.00
CA LEU A 275 5.78 -12.04 -5.10
C LEU A 275 4.42 -11.33 -5.15
N ILE A 276 4.42 -10.00 -5.20
CA ILE A 276 3.19 -9.20 -5.34
C ILE A 276 2.48 -9.54 -6.65
N GLN A 277 3.21 -9.60 -7.76
CA GLN A 277 2.65 -9.95 -9.07
C GLN A 277 2.04 -11.34 -9.07
N GLU A 278 2.79 -12.35 -8.63
CA GLU A 278 2.33 -13.74 -8.57
C GLU A 278 1.02 -13.85 -7.79
N ARG A 279 0.94 -13.22 -6.61
CA ARG A 279 -0.23 -13.28 -5.73
C ARG A 279 -1.44 -12.57 -6.32
N LEU A 280 -1.27 -11.38 -6.89
CA LEU A 280 -2.37 -10.62 -7.46
C LEU A 280 -2.89 -11.30 -8.73
N LEU A 281 -2.00 -11.80 -9.60
CA LEU A 281 -2.39 -12.53 -10.81
C LEU A 281 -3.12 -13.82 -10.49
N PHE A 282 -2.65 -14.58 -9.50
CA PHE A 282 -3.35 -15.78 -9.02
C PHE A 282 -4.79 -15.47 -8.57
N HIS A 283 -5.02 -14.33 -7.93
CA HIS A 283 -6.36 -13.93 -7.51
C HIS A 283 -7.24 -13.43 -8.65
N LEU A 284 -6.67 -12.81 -9.69
CA LEU A 284 -7.41 -12.41 -10.88
C LEU A 284 -7.87 -13.62 -11.72
N SER A 285 -7.02 -14.64 -11.84
CA SER A 285 -7.27 -15.85 -12.63
C SER A 285 -7.86 -17.02 -11.83
N ARG A 286 -8.27 -16.78 -10.57
CA ARG A 286 -8.69 -17.83 -9.65
C ARG A 286 -9.92 -18.61 -10.16
N PRO A 287 -9.83 -19.94 -10.37
CA PRO A 287 -10.94 -20.75 -10.90
C PRO A 287 -12.08 -21.02 -9.91
N ASP A 288 -11.83 -20.88 -8.60
CA ASP A 288 -12.81 -21.11 -7.51
C ASP A 288 -13.84 -19.99 -7.36
N ASP A 289 -13.85 -18.95 -8.21
CA ASP A 289 -14.86 -17.89 -8.09
C ASP A 289 -16.23 -18.48 -8.38
N TRP A 290 -16.96 -18.80 -7.30
CA TRP A 290 -18.24 -19.51 -7.33
C TRP A 290 -19.29 -18.83 -8.23
N ARG A 291 -19.11 -17.53 -8.49
CA ARG A 291 -19.93 -16.72 -9.40
C ARG A 291 -19.74 -17.09 -10.87
N ALA A 292 -18.57 -17.57 -11.27
CA ALA A 292 -18.28 -17.92 -12.66
C ALA A 292 -18.86 -19.30 -13.03
N ASN A 293 -18.95 -20.24 -12.09
CA ASN A 293 -19.19 -21.65 -12.41
C ASN A 293 -20.46 -22.29 -11.81
N GLY A 294 -21.23 -21.58 -10.97
CA GLY A 294 -22.50 -22.08 -10.40
C GLY A 294 -22.42 -23.39 -9.58
N LYS A 295 -21.23 -23.96 -9.44
CA LYS A 295 -20.91 -25.18 -8.72
C LYS A 295 -19.97 -24.81 -7.58
N LYS A 296 -20.20 -25.37 -6.38
CA LYS A 296 -19.20 -25.36 -5.30
C LYS A 296 -17.98 -26.13 -5.80
N VAL A 297 -16.98 -25.42 -6.31
CA VAL A 297 -15.69 -26.03 -6.65
C VAL A 297 -15.02 -26.41 -5.33
N ARG A 298 -14.77 -27.71 -5.12
CA ARG A 298 -13.95 -28.18 -3.99
C ARG A 298 -12.53 -27.64 -4.20
N PRO A 299 -11.79 -27.27 -3.13
CA PRO A 299 -10.44 -26.77 -3.29
C PRO A 299 -9.62 -27.76 -4.12
N ILE A 300 -9.06 -27.27 -5.23
CA ILE A 300 -8.22 -28.03 -6.14
C ILE A 300 -7.07 -28.67 -5.35
N ILE A 301 -6.85 -29.97 -5.56
CA ILE A 301 -5.87 -30.81 -4.85
C ILE A 301 -4.43 -30.28 -5.04
N ASN A 302 -4.20 -29.48 -6.08
CA ASN A 302 -2.93 -28.80 -6.38
C ASN A 302 -2.95 -27.32 -5.97
N ARG A 303 -3.40 -27.00 -4.76
CA ARG A 303 -3.10 -25.69 -4.16
C ARG A 303 -1.57 -25.62 -4.00
N PRO A 304 -0.86 -24.60 -4.51
CA PRO A 304 0.54 -24.40 -4.12
C PRO A 304 0.58 -24.35 -2.60
N ALA A 305 1.40 -25.18 -1.98
CA ALA A 305 1.43 -25.31 -0.53
C ALA A 305 1.54 -23.91 0.09
N PRO A 306 0.77 -23.60 1.16
CA PRO A 306 1.05 -22.37 1.90
C PRO A 306 2.54 -22.37 2.24
N PRO A 307 3.22 -21.20 2.14
CA PRO A 307 4.62 -21.12 2.51
C PRO A 307 4.78 -21.74 3.90
N LYS A 308 5.76 -22.64 4.04
CA LYS A 308 6.01 -23.32 5.32
C LYS A 308 6.10 -22.25 6.41
N PRO A 309 5.35 -22.35 7.52
CA PRO A 309 5.58 -21.47 8.65
C PRO A 309 7.05 -21.65 9.05
N LEU A 310 7.74 -20.53 9.23
CA LEU A 310 9.12 -20.51 9.69
C LEU A 310 9.18 -21.32 10.99
N GLU A 311 9.94 -22.41 10.98
CA GLU A 311 10.17 -23.22 12.17
C GLU A 311 10.86 -22.33 13.20
N PHE A 312 10.10 -21.86 14.18
CA PHE A 312 10.68 -21.28 15.38
C PHE A 312 11.44 -22.40 16.08
N LEU A 313 12.77 -22.42 15.90
CA LEU A 313 13.68 -23.07 16.82
C LEU A 313 13.52 -22.37 18.16
N ALA A 314 12.57 -22.84 18.97
CA ALA A 314 12.53 -22.52 20.38
C ALA A 314 13.86 -23.02 20.96
N PRO A 315 14.69 -22.19 21.62
CA PRO A 315 15.83 -22.69 22.34
C PRO A 315 15.30 -23.61 23.44
N SER A 316 15.73 -24.87 23.41
CA SER A 316 15.48 -25.82 24.47
C SER A 316 16.15 -25.30 25.74
N VAL A 317 15.37 -24.62 26.59
CA VAL A 317 15.76 -24.34 27.97
C VAL A 317 15.64 -25.66 28.71
N THR A 318 16.77 -26.37 28.83
CA THR A 318 16.92 -27.45 29.81
C THR A 318 17.05 -26.82 31.19
N LEU A 319 16.15 -27.19 32.09
CA LEU A 319 16.21 -26.90 33.53
C LEU A 319 17.45 -27.52 34.20
#